data_AF-A0A958GJ32-F1
#
_entry.id   AF-A0A958GJ32-F1
#
_cell.length_a   1.000
_cell.length_b   1.000
_cell.length_c   1.000
_cell.angle_alpha   90.00
_cell.angle_beta   90.00
_cell.angle_gamma   90.00
#
_symmetry.space_group_name_H-M   'P 1'
#
loop_
_entity.id
_entity.type
_entity.pdbx_description
1 polymer ?
#
loop_
_entity_poly.entity_id
_entity_poly.type
_entity_poly.pdbx_seq_one_letter_code
_entity_poly.pdbx_strand_id
1 'polypeptide(L)'
;MESNGNIETLIQEMDDYKTPEITMEHIIGVCQAAANGDFEARVLHTEGEFELATLGRAINQMLDITDAFIRESRAALQHASQGKYYRRVLLRGLPGTFRHAAKEINLASLEIQRKDTEVKDAEVRRLALADDLEQTIQAVVQTVAS
;
A
#
# COMPACT_ATOMS: atom_id res chain seq x y z
N MET A 1 -37.63 -54.74 7.16
CA MET A 1 -37.93 -53.32 6.89
C MET A 1 -36.98 -52.35 7.61
N GLU A 2 -35.94 -52.82 8.32
CA GLU A 2 -35.05 -51.93 9.11
C GLU A 2 -33.75 -51.52 8.38
N SER A 3 -33.51 -52.00 7.15
CA SER A 3 -32.23 -51.72 6.46
C SER A 3 -32.20 -50.41 5.66
N ASN A 4 -33.36 -49.79 5.34
CA ASN A 4 -33.41 -48.55 4.57
C ASN A 4 -33.13 -47.29 5.42
N GLY A 5 -33.49 -47.30 6.71
CA GLY A 5 -33.26 -46.15 7.59
C GLY A 5 -31.78 -45.87 7.85
N ASN A 6 -30.95 -46.90 7.90
CA ASN A 6 -29.49 -46.75 8.05
C ASN A 6 -28.82 -46.18 6.80
N ILE A 7 -29.34 -46.46 5.59
CA ILE A 7 -28.77 -45.94 4.35
C ILE A 7 -29.13 -44.47 4.17
N GLU A 8 -30.38 -44.08 4.45
CA GLU A 8 -30.79 -42.66 4.40
C GLU A 8 -30.01 -41.82 5.42
N THR A 9 -29.77 -42.35 6.62
CA THR A 9 -28.97 -41.68 7.65
C THR A 9 -27.51 -41.53 7.21
N LEU A 10 -26.91 -42.57 6.59
CA LEU A 10 -25.55 -42.48 6.06
C LEU A 10 -25.43 -41.52 4.88
N ILE A 11 -26.44 -41.46 4.00
CA ILE A 11 -26.48 -40.50 2.88
C ILE A 11 -26.58 -39.06 3.42
N GLN A 12 -27.40 -38.84 4.45
CA GLN A 12 -27.53 -37.55 5.13
C GLN A 12 -26.21 -37.14 5.80
N GLU A 13 -25.54 -38.04 6.52
CA GLU A 13 -24.24 -37.81 7.13
C GLU A 13 -23.14 -37.56 6.08
N MET A 14 -23.23 -38.17 4.89
CA MET A 14 -22.32 -37.90 3.77
C MET A 14 -22.59 -36.55 3.10
N ASP A 15 -23.84 -36.08 3.05
CA ASP A 15 -24.20 -34.76 2.52
C ASP A 15 -23.78 -33.63 3.48
N ASP A 16 -23.76 -33.89 4.79
CA ASP A 16 -23.21 -32.97 5.81
C ASP A 16 -21.67 -32.86 5.75
N TYR A 17 -20.99 -33.81 5.10
CA TYR A 17 -19.54 -33.80 4.84
C TYR A 17 -19.16 -33.10 3.53
N LYS A 18 -20.10 -32.44 2.85
CA LYS A 18 -19.77 -31.69 1.63
C LYS A 18 -18.79 -30.58 1.99
N THR A 19 -17.56 -30.72 1.51
CA THR A 19 -16.56 -29.65 1.58
C THR A 19 -17.20 -28.36 1.07
N PRO A 20 -17.07 -27.22 1.75
CA PRO A 20 -17.75 -26.02 1.32
C PRO A 20 -17.31 -25.71 -0.12
N GLU A 21 -18.25 -25.77 -1.06
CA GLU A 21 -17.96 -25.50 -2.46
C GLU A 21 -17.98 -23.99 -2.67
N ILE A 22 -17.02 -23.50 -3.44
CA ILE A 22 -17.01 -22.11 -3.89
C ILE A 22 -18.29 -21.81 -4.70
N THR A 23 -19.00 -20.76 -4.31
CA THR A 23 -20.22 -20.32 -4.99
C THR A 23 -20.02 -18.96 -5.66
N MET A 24 -20.84 -18.69 -6.67
CA MET A 24 -20.87 -17.37 -7.32
C MET A 24 -21.27 -16.26 -6.33
N GLU A 25 -22.16 -16.57 -5.39
CA GLU A 25 -22.59 -15.63 -4.34
C GLU A 25 -21.42 -15.23 -3.43
N HIS A 26 -20.58 -16.18 -3.02
CA HIS A 26 -19.37 -15.89 -2.24
C HIS A 26 -18.42 -14.96 -3.00
N ILE A 27 -18.18 -15.25 -4.29
CA ILE A 27 -17.31 -14.42 -5.14
C ILE A 27 -17.86 -13.00 -5.24
N ILE A 28 -19.17 -12.83 -5.44
CA ILE A 28 -19.82 -11.52 -5.48
C ILE A 28 -19.60 -10.77 -4.16
N GLY A 29 -19.77 -11.43 -3.01
CA GLY A 29 -19.54 -10.84 -1.69
C GLY A 29 -18.11 -10.34 -1.52
N VAL A 30 -17.11 -11.11 -1.94
CA VAL A 30 -15.70 -10.71 -1.90
C VAL A 30 -15.43 -9.50 -2.80
N CYS A 31 -15.97 -9.50 -4.03
CA CYS A 31 -15.83 -8.36 -4.94
C CYS A 31 -16.50 -7.08 -4.40
N GLN A 32 -17.65 -7.21 -3.74
CA GLN A 32 -18.33 -6.09 -3.08
C GLN A 32 -17.54 -5.57 -1.87
N ALA A 33 -16.97 -6.45 -1.05
CA ALA A 33 -16.09 -6.07 0.04
C ALA A 33 -14.86 -5.30 -0.48
N ALA A 34 -14.22 -5.81 -1.53
CA ALA A 34 -13.09 -5.15 -2.19
C ALA A 34 -13.48 -3.79 -2.78
N ALA A 35 -14.67 -3.65 -3.36
CA ALA A 35 -15.19 -2.37 -3.85
C ALA A 35 -15.38 -1.34 -2.71
N ASN A 36 -15.64 -1.82 -1.49
CA ASN A 36 -15.72 -0.99 -0.28
C ASN A 36 -14.35 -0.79 0.40
N GLY A 37 -13.25 -1.26 -0.20
CA GLY A 37 -11.89 -1.08 0.29
C GLY A 37 -11.37 -2.18 1.21
N ASP A 38 -12.12 -3.27 1.41
CA ASP A 38 -11.62 -4.46 2.11
C ASP A 38 -10.88 -5.39 1.14
N PHE A 39 -9.57 -5.18 1.03
CA PHE A 39 -8.68 -6.04 0.22
C PHE A 39 -8.13 -7.24 0.99
N GLU A 40 -8.54 -7.42 2.26
CA GLU A 40 -8.21 -8.62 3.04
C GLU A 40 -9.25 -9.73 2.84
N ALA A 41 -10.46 -9.40 2.38
CA ALA A 41 -11.49 -10.37 1.96
C ALA A 41 -10.96 -11.39 0.94
N ARG A 42 -11.36 -12.66 1.10
CA ARG A 42 -10.88 -13.78 0.25
C ARG A 42 -11.99 -14.69 -0.23
N VAL A 43 -11.81 -15.15 -1.47
CA VAL A 43 -12.52 -16.31 -1.99
C VAL A 43 -11.89 -17.55 -1.37
N LEU A 44 -12.68 -18.34 -0.66
CA LEU A 44 -12.23 -19.56 0.02
C LEU A 44 -12.52 -20.80 -0.85
N HIS A 45 -11.97 -21.95 -0.45
CA HIS A 45 -12.19 -23.24 -1.12
C HIS A 45 -11.82 -23.23 -2.61
N THR A 46 -10.76 -22.51 -2.94
CA THR A 46 -10.23 -22.41 -4.31
C THR A 46 -9.31 -23.58 -4.68
N GLU A 47 -9.50 -24.73 -4.05
CA GLU A 47 -8.75 -25.95 -4.36
C GLU A 47 -9.45 -26.69 -5.50
N GLY A 48 -8.69 -27.24 -6.45
CA GLY A 48 -9.22 -27.94 -7.63
C GLY A 48 -9.06 -27.18 -8.96
N GLU A 49 -9.41 -27.88 -10.04
CA GLU A 49 -9.14 -27.48 -11.43
C GLU A 49 -10.35 -26.91 -12.18
N PHE A 50 -11.48 -26.70 -11.50
CA PHE A 50 -12.69 -26.18 -12.12
C PHE A 50 -12.67 -24.64 -12.25
N GLU A 51 -13.53 -24.11 -13.12
CA GLU A 51 -13.48 -22.70 -13.55
C GLU A 51 -13.66 -21.71 -12.40
N LEU A 52 -14.60 -21.96 -11.49
CA LEU A 52 -14.82 -21.09 -10.33
C LEU A 52 -13.62 -21.04 -9.39
N ALA A 53 -12.93 -22.16 -9.14
CA ALA A 53 -11.71 -22.17 -8.34
C ALA A 53 -10.59 -21.33 -9.01
N THR A 54 -10.47 -21.41 -10.34
CA THR A 54 -9.51 -20.59 -11.10
C THR A 54 -9.86 -19.10 -11.02
N LEU A 55 -11.14 -18.75 -11.15
CA LEU A 55 -11.63 -17.39 -10.98
C LEU A 55 -11.35 -16.87 -9.57
N GLY A 56 -11.63 -17.66 -8.54
CA GLY A 56 -11.37 -17.31 -7.14
C GLY A 56 -9.90 -17.02 -6.87
N ARG A 57 -8.98 -17.85 -7.39
CA ARG A 57 -7.53 -17.61 -7.29
C ARG A 57 -7.10 -16.34 -8.02
N ALA A 58 -7.63 -16.10 -9.22
CA ALA A 58 -7.33 -14.88 -9.98
C ALA A 58 -7.80 -13.61 -9.24
N ILE A 59 -8.98 -13.65 -8.63
CA ILE A 59 -9.50 -12.56 -7.79
C ILE A 59 -8.60 -12.35 -6.57
N ASN A 60 -8.30 -13.41 -5.81
CA ASN A 60 -7.43 -13.31 -4.64
C ASN A 60 -6.05 -12.72 -5.00
N GLN A 61 -5.46 -13.14 -6.12
CA GLN A 61 -4.19 -12.60 -6.59
C GLN A 61 -4.27 -11.10 -6.92
N MET A 62 -5.37 -10.65 -7.55
CA MET A 62 -5.60 -9.23 -7.81
C MET A 62 -5.73 -8.43 -6.51
N LEU A 63 -6.42 -8.99 -5.50
CA LEU A 63 -6.56 -8.37 -4.18
C LEU A 63 -5.22 -8.30 -3.44
N ASP A 64 -4.38 -9.33 -3.51
CA ASP A 64 -3.04 -9.33 -2.91
C ASP A 64 -2.15 -8.21 -3.46
N ILE A 65 -2.15 -8.04 -4.78
CA ILE A 65 -1.38 -6.97 -5.43
C ILE A 65 -1.92 -5.61 -5.02
N THR A 66 -3.25 -5.46 -4.94
CA THR A 66 -3.90 -4.21 -4.57
C THR A 66 -3.61 -3.86 -3.11
N ASP A 67 -3.76 -4.80 -2.18
CA ASP A 67 -3.43 -4.60 -0.76
C ASP A 67 -1.94 -4.23 -0.59
N ALA A 68 -1.04 -4.99 -1.20
CA ALA A 68 0.40 -4.72 -1.12
C ALA A 68 0.75 -3.32 -1.65
N PHE A 69 0.17 -2.92 -2.79
CA PHE A 69 0.38 -1.59 -3.35
C PHE A 69 -0.12 -0.49 -2.42
N ILE A 70 -1.35 -0.61 -1.90
CA ILE A 70 -1.94 0.40 -1.01
C ILE A 70 -1.16 0.49 0.29
N ARG A 71 -0.82 -0.65 0.91
CA ARG A 71 -0.04 -0.73 2.15
C ARG A 71 1.32 -0.05 2.01
N GLU A 72 2.08 -0.36 0.96
CA GLU A 72 3.40 0.25 0.75
C GLU A 72 3.33 1.72 0.35
N SER A 73 2.36 2.09 -0.49
CA SER A 73 2.14 3.49 -0.89
C SER A 73 1.81 4.37 0.31
N ARG A 74 0.90 3.91 1.18
CA ARG A 74 0.54 4.62 2.42
C ARG A 74 1.76 4.76 3.34
N ALA A 75 2.52 3.68 3.53
CA ALA A 75 3.67 3.72 4.41
C ALA A 75 4.76 4.69 3.91
N ALA A 76 5.06 4.70 2.61
CA ALA A 76 6.01 5.64 2.01
C ALA A 76 5.54 7.10 2.15
N LEU A 77 4.28 7.38 1.80
CA LEU A 77 3.71 8.73 1.86
C LEU A 77 3.62 9.27 3.29
N GLN A 78 3.28 8.42 4.27
CA GLN A 78 3.25 8.82 5.69
C GLN A 78 4.64 9.19 6.23
N HIS A 79 5.70 8.56 5.73
CA HIS A 79 7.06 8.95 6.10
C HIS A 79 7.45 10.26 5.41
N ALA A 80 7.17 10.38 4.11
CA ALA A 80 7.44 11.60 3.36
C ALA A 80 6.74 12.83 3.97
N SER A 81 5.49 12.69 4.45
CA SER A 81 4.76 13.79 5.12
C SER A 81 5.36 14.21 6.46
N GLN A 82 6.20 13.37 7.07
CA GLN A 82 6.96 13.66 8.29
C GLN A 82 8.39 14.15 7.99
N GLY A 83 8.71 14.48 6.73
CA GLY A 83 10.06 14.85 6.31
C GLY A 83 11.06 13.69 6.27
N LYS A 84 10.58 12.43 6.31
CA LYS A 84 11.39 11.21 6.30
C LYS A 84 11.33 10.54 4.93
N TYR A 85 12.33 10.78 4.09
CA TYR A 85 12.30 10.36 2.68
C TYR A 85 13.03 9.03 2.37
N TYR A 86 13.55 8.35 3.39
CA TYR A 86 14.27 7.09 3.22
C TYR A 86 13.34 5.91 2.90
N ARG A 87 12.07 5.96 3.31
CA ARG A 87 11.10 4.90 3.02
C ARG A 87 10.49 5.13 1.65
N ARG A 88 10.60 4.11 0.79
CA ARG A 88 10.10 4.11 -0.58
C ARG A 88 9.14 2.95 -0.80
N VAL A 89 8.23 3.09 -1.75
CA VAL A 89 7.35 1.99 -2.18
C VAL A 89 8.20 0.89 -2.79
N LEU A 90 8.02 -0.34 -2.29
CA LEU A 90 8.73 -1.50 -2.79
C LEU A 90 8.17 -1.91 -4.17
N LEU A 91 9.02 -1.90 -5.20
CA LEU A 91 8.60 -2.23 -6.57
C LEU A 91 8.52 -3.74 -6.83
N ARG A 92 9.15 -4.57 -6.00
CA ARG A 92 9.18 -6.03 -6.20
C ARG A 92 7.76 -6.58 -6.05
N GLY A 93 7.35 -7.46 -6.95
CA GLY A 93 6.01 -8.07 -6.93
C GLY A 93 4.90 -7.23 -7.56
N LEU A 94 5.08 -5.92 -7.75
CA LEU A 94 4.08 -5.08 -8.43
C LEU A 94 4.15 -5.26 -9.96
N PRO A 95 3.06 -5.63 -10.65
CA PRO A 95 3.02 -5.72 -12.11
C PRO A 95 2.52 -4.42 -12.75
N GLY A 96 2.78 -4.26 -14.05
CA GLY A 96 2.15 -3.25 -14.93
C GLY A 96 1.99 -1.86 -14.30
N THR A 97 0.75 -1.36 -14.31
CA THR A 97 0.39 -0.02 -13.82
C THR A 97 0.70 0.19 -12.34
N PHE A 98 0.57 -0.84 -11.48
CA PHE A 98 0.94 -0.72 -10.07
C PHE A 98 2.42 -0.37 -9.89
N ARG A 99 3.29 -1.01 -10.68
CA ARG A 99 4.73 -0.71 -10.67
C ARG A 99 5.01 0.71 -11.16
N HIS A 100 4.29 1.16 -12.18
CA HIS A 100 4.47 2.50 -12.73
C HIS A 100 4.08 3.57 -11.70
N ALA A 101 2.88 3.48 -11.12
CA ALA A 101 2.42 4.38 -10.07
C ALA A 101 3.35 4.38 -8.85
N ALA A 102 3.84 3.21 -8.42
CA ALA A 102 4.83 3.11 -7.34
C ALA A 102 6.14 3.84 -7.66
N LYS A 103 6.61 3.83 -8.92
CA LYS A 103 7.77 4.62 -9.33
C LYS A 103 7.48 6.12 -9.28
N GLU A 104 6.31 6.54 -9.73
CA GLU A 104 5.90 7.96 -9.68
C GLU A 104 5.85 8.48 -8.23
N ILE A 105 5.29 7.71 -7.30
CA ILE A 105 5.30 8.05 -5.86
C ILE A 105 6.73 8.21 -5.34
N ASN A 106 7.63 7.29 -5.70
CA ASN A 106 9.03 7.36 -5.28
C ASN A 106 9.76 8.58 -5.86
N LEU A 107 9.49 8.93 -7.13
CA LEU A 107 10.04 10.13 -7.77
C LEU A 107 9.50 11.40 -7.10
N ALA A 108 8.21 11.48 -6.83
CA ALA A 108 7.61 12.60 -6.12
C ALA A 108 8.22 12.79 -4.73
N SER A 109 8.43 11.69 -3.99
CA SER A 109 9.07 11.73 -2.67
C SER A 109 10.51 12.24 -2.74
N LEU A 110 11.25 11.88 -3.78
CA LEU A 110 12.61 12.38 -4.02
C LEU A 110 12.61 13.89 -4.37
N GLU A 111 11.68 14.35 -5.18
CA GLU A 111 11.57 15.78 -5.51
C GLU A 111 11.17 16.62 -4.29
N ILE A 112 10.29 16.10 -3.43
CA ILE A 112 9.96 16.76 -2.17
C ILE A 112 11.20 16.82 -1.26
N GLN A 113 11.96 15.73 -1.13
CA GLN A 113 13.21 15.71 -0.37
C GLN A 113 14.20 16.78 -0.85
N ARG A 114 14.36 16.90 -2.17
CA ARG A 114 15.26 17.87 -2.78
C ARG A 114 14.85 19.29 -2.41
N LYS A 115 13.57 19.63 -2.58
CA LYS A 115 13.03 20.95 -2.23
C LYS A 115 13.15 21.27 -0.74
N ASP A 116 12.86 20.30 0.13
CA ASP A 116 13.02 20.46 1.58
C ASP A 116 14.48 20.79 1.96
N THR A 117 15.45 20.13 1.32
CA THR A 117 16.87 20.40 1.50
C THR A 117 17.25 21.79 0.97
N GLU A 118 16.79 22.15 -0.24
CA GLU A 118 17.05 23.47 -0.84
C GLU A 118 16.55 24.63 0.04
N VAL A 119 15.37 24.47 0.66
CA VAL A 119 14.80 25.46 1.59
C VAL A 119 15.67 25.57 2.84
N LYS A 120 16.05 24.45 3.48
CA LYS A 120 16.91 24.45 4.68
C LYS A 120 18.26 25.11 4.40
N ASP A 121 18.89 24.79 3.26
CA ASP A 121 20.15 25.41 2.86
C ASP A 121 20.00 26.91 2.60
N ALA A 122 18.87 27.34 2.04
CA ALA A 122 18.58 28.76 1.85
C ALA A 122 18.43 29.51 3.18
N GLU A 123 17.82 28.89 4.19
CA GLU A 123 17.70 29.48 5.53
C GLU A 123 19.07 29.63 6.21
N VAL A 124 19.93 28.63 6.12
CA VAL A 124 21.31 28.70 6.63
C VAL A 124 22.09 29.82 5.95
N ARG A 125 22.01 29.92 4.62
CA ARG A 125 22.66 31.01 3.87
C ARG A 125 22.12 32.39 4.28
N ARG A 126 20.81 32.51 4.52
CA ARG A 126 20.19 33.78 4.95
C ARG A 126 20.68 34.21 6.33
N LEU A 127 20.85 33.28 7.26
CA LEU A 127 21.41 33.57 8.59
C LEU A 127 22.87 34.01 8.49
N ALA A 128 23.70 33.29 7.73
CA ALA A 128 25.10 33.66 7.53
C ALA A 128 25.26 35.06 6.91
N LEU A 129 24.37 35.44 5.97
CA LEU A 129 24.36 36.79 5.39
C LEU A 129 24.00 37.87 6.42
N ALA A 130 23.11 37.58 7.38
CA ALA A 130 22.75 38.51 8.43
C ALA A 130 23.94 38.77 9.38
N ASP A 131 24.68 37.72 9.73
CA ASP A 131 25.89 37.83 10.55
C ASP A 131 26.99 38.65 9.84
N ASP A 132 27.20 38.40 8.55
CA ASP A 132 28.18 39.15 7.73
C ASP A 132 27.79 40.64 7.59
N LEU A 133 26.49 40.92 7.43
CA LEU A 133 25.98 42.29 7.42
C LEU A 133 26.21 42.98 8.77
N GLU A 134 25.98 42.30 9.89
CA GLU A 134 26.22 42.86 11.22
C GLU A 134 27.70 43.21 11.42
N GLN A 135 28.61 42.29 11.07
CA GLN A 135 30.06 42.51 11.16
C GLN A 135 30.49 43.71 10.30
N THR A 136 29.96 43.80 9.07
CA THR A 136 30.25 44.91 8.16
C THR A 136 29.78 46.24 8.74
N ILE A 137 28.57 46.30 9.31
CA ILE A 137 28.04 47.51 9.96
C ILE A 137 28.93 47.93 11.14
N GLN A 138 29.33 46.99 12.00
CA GLN A 138 30.21 47.29 13.14
C GLN A 138 31.56 47.86 12.67
N ALA A 139 32.15 47.29 11.62
CA ALA A 139 33.42 47.78 11.06
C ALA A 139 33.30 49.21 10.49
N VAL A 140 32.20 49.51 9.79
CA VAL A 140 31.94 50.87 9.27
C VAL A 140 31.76 51.86 10.40
N VAL A 141 30.99 51.51 11.45
CA VAL A 141 30.79 52.38 12.62
C VAL A 141 32.12 52.70 13.31
N GLN A 142 32.99 51.71 13.50
CA GLN A 142 34.32 51.92 14.10
C GLN A 142 35.19 52.87 13.27
N THR A 143 35.12 52.78 11.93
CA THR A 143 35.92 53.61 11.02
C THR A 143 35.45 55.07 10.99
N VAL A 144 34.15 55.34 11.17
CA VAL A 144 33.61 56.71 11.20
C VAL A 144 33.79 57.36 12.57
N ALA A 145 33.87 56.57 13.65
CA ALA A 145 34.07 57.06 15.01
C ALA A 145 35.54 57.40 15.34
N SER A 146 36.49 56.96 14.51
CA SER A 146 37.93 57.28 14.60
C SER A 146 38.31 58.51 13.81
#